data_AF-A0AAN8ISH4-F1
#
_entry.id   AF-A0AAN8ISH4-F1
#
_cell.length_a   1.000
_cell.length_b   1.000
_cell.length_c   1.000
_cell.angle_alpha   90.00
_cell.angle_beta   90.00
_cell.angle_gamma   90.00
#
_symmetry.space_group_name_H-M   'P 1'
#
loop_
_entity.id
_entity.type
_entity.pdbx_description
1 polymer ?
#
loop_
_entity_poly.entity_id
_entity_poly.type
_entity_poly.pdbx_seq_one_letter_code
_entity_poly.pdbx_strand_id
1 'polypeptide(L)'
;MTAHVRFQLGKLYFFYTENLDLALQCLESAYEMMTRMGDYFIQPRLEALTLICEALIHGPPSVASSNRMLTLIRSELANAKAFPTIYAKFFFYYIEVNTIEGRADDALEACQVAVQQFVDDPVLNLYFRLTKNMVSARVAGTVCDDSETMVIGQLINRLDQTSPATANLKLFYICTLLAFMLSDGKTRSSRQHLRTLQSEVQALSKDGTCVQMGIRWMDTVPLTVFACLMTIVNSALQCNYERAAKYYTIAVRHIQDYNARASRNPCEYGILRSVQRMRMALNEMMALCNIMACHPSMAMDN
;
A
#
# COMPACT_ATOMS: atom_id res chain seq x y z
N MET A 1 -18.94 -19.49 21.72
CA MET A 1 -19.79 -18.29 21.55
C MET A 1 -19.01 -17.00 21.87
N THR A 2 -18.37 -16.89 23.04
CA THR A 2 -17.62 -15.68 23.47
C THR A 2 -16.47 -15.26 22.53
N ALA A 3 -15.70 -16.20 21.98
CA ALA A 3 -14.60 -15.88 21.05
C ALA A 3 -15.10 -15.18 19.77
N HIS A 4 -16.23 -15.63 19.22
CA HIS A 4 -16.82 -15.02 18.03
C HIS A 4 -17.37 -13.62 18.33
N VAL A 5 -18.01 -13.43 19.49
CA VAL A 5 -18.49 -12.10 19.92
C VAL A 5 -17.33 -11.12 20.06
N ARG A 6 -16.21 -11.55 20.67
CA ARG A 6 -14.99 -10.74 20.80
C ARG A 6 -14.41 -10.39 19.43
N PHE A 7 -14.38 -11.33 18.49
CA PHE A 7 -13.92 -11.09 17.14
C PHE A 7 -14.78 -10.05 16.40
N GLN A 8 -16.11 -10.18 16.45
CA GLN A 8 -17.01 -9.20 15.82
C GLN A 8 -16.90 -7.82 16.48
N LEU A 9 -16.78 -7.75 17.81
CA LEU A 9 -16.59 -6.49 18.52
C LEU A 9 -15.26 -5.83 18.13
N GLY A 10 -14.18 -6.61 18.04
CA GLY A 10 -12.88 -6.14 17.56
C GLY A 10 -12.96 -5.56 16.15
N LYS A 11 -13.69 -6.22 15.24
CA LYS A 11 -13.97 -5.69 13.89
C LYS A 11 -14.73 -4.38 13.92
N LEU A 12 -15.72 -4.24 14.79
CA LEU A 12 -16.50 -3.00 14.91
C LEU A 12 -15.60 -1.84 15.36
N TYR A 13 -14.79 -2.04 16.39
CA TYR A 13 -13.82 -1.02 16.80
C TYR A 13 -12.83 -0.70 15.68
N PHE A 14 -12.31 -1.72 14.99
CA PHE A 14 -11.34 -1.55 13.92
C PHE A 14 -11.93 -0.78 12.71
N PHE A 15 -13.14 -1.08 12.25
CA PHE A 15 -13.66 -0.45 11.02
C PHE A 15 -14.43 0.85 11.24
N TYR A 16 -14.98 1.07 12.44
CA TYR A 16 -15.93 2.16 12.70
C TYR A 16 -15.48 3.15 13.77
N THR A 17 -14.33 2.95 14.39
CA THR A 17 -13.84 3.84 15.46
C THR A 17 -12.35 4.09 15.33
N GLU A 18 -11.88 5.19 15.89
CA GLU A 18 -10.44 5.52 16.02
C GLU A 18 -9.74 4.75 17.15
N ASN A 19 -10.44 3.86 17.86
CA ASN A 19 -9.95 3.20 19.05
C ASN A 19 -9.26 1.85 18.74
N LEU A 20 -8.05 1.94 18.17
CA LEU A 20 -7.23 0.77 17.84
C LEU A 20 -6.85 -0.06 19.07
N ASP A 21 -6.72 0.55 20.25
CA ASP A 21 -6.39 -0.17 21.49
C ASP A 21 -7.51 -1.13 21.91
N LEU A 22 -8.76 -0.66 21.89
CA LEU A 22 -9.91 -1.53 22.18
C LEU A 22 -10.11 -2.59 21.10
N ALA A 23 -9.84 -2.25 19.83
CA ALA A 23 -9.85 -3.22 18.74
C ALA A 23 -8.84 -4.35 19.00
N LEU A 24 -7.58 -3.99 19.30
CA LEU A 24 -6.51 -4.93 19.62
C LEU A 24 -6.87 -5.81 20.81
N GLN A 25 -7.32 -5.24 21.93
CA GLN A 25 -7.72 -6.00 23.11
C GLN A 25 -8.80 -7.05 22.79
N CYS A 26 -9.81 -6.68 22.00
CA CYS A 26 -10.88 -7.60 21.62
C CYS A 26 -10.40 -8.68 20.64
N LEU A 27 -9.59 -8.32 19.65
CA LEU A 27 -9.06 -9.23 18.64
C LEU A 27 -8.06 -10.23 19.23
N GLU A 28 -7.17 -9.78 20.12
CA GLU A 28 -6.20 -10.64 20.80
C GLU A 28 -6.89 -11.62 21.74
N SER A 29 -7.89 -11.15 22.50
CA SER A 29 -8.73 -12.03 23.31
C SER A 29 -9.44 -13.08 22.45
N ALA A 30 -9.98 -12.68 21.29
CA ALA A 30 -10.59 -13.63 20.36
C ALA A 30 -9.58 -14.66 19.82
N TYR A 31 -8.41 -14.20 19.38
CA TYR A 31 -7.31 -15.02 18.87
C TYR A 31 -6.89 -16.07 19.90
N GLU A 32 -6.60 -15.67 21.14
CA GLU A 32 -6.19 -16.60 22.21
C GLU A 32 -7.26 -17.65 22.50
N MET A 33 -8.52 -17.24 22.56
CA MET A 33 -9.63 -18.17 22.79
C MET A 33 -9.76 -19.17 21.64
N MET A 34 -9.67 -18.71 20.39
CA MET A 34 -9.72 -19.58 19.21
C MET A 34 -8.54 -20.54 19.15
N THR A 35 -7.34 -20.10 19.52
CA THR A 35 -6.16 -20.97 19.61
C THR A 35 -6.37 -22.12 20.59
N ARG A 36 -6.96 -21.84 21.76
CA ARG A 36 -7.27 -22.88 22.78
C ARG A 36 -8.36 -23.85 22.33
N MET A 37 -9.23 -23.45 21.40
CA MET A 37 -10.30 -24.28 20.86
C MET A 37 -9.84 -25.20 19.71
N GLY A 38 -8.57 -25.12 19.31
CA GLY A 38 -7.95 -26.01 18.33
C GLY A 38 -8.36 -25.74 16.88
N ASP A 39 -8.30 -26.79 16.06
CA ASP A 39 -8.28 -26.66 14.59
C ASP A 39 -9.60 -26.16 13.99
N TYR A 40 -10.72 -26.29 14.71
CA TYR A 40 -12.04 -25.84 14.24
C TYR A 40 -12.08 -24.33 13.96
N PHE A 41 -11.24 -23.55 14.63
CA PHE A 41 -11.21 -22.09 14.49
C PHE A 41 -9.98 -21.56 13.76
N ILE A 42 -9.26 -22.39 12.98
CA ILE A 42 -8.06 -21.93 12.27
C ILE A 42 -8.37 -20.71 11.40
N GLN A 43 -9.36 -20.77 10.51
CA GLN A 43 -9.64 -19.64 9.62
C GLN A 43 -10.05 -18.36 10.39
N PRO A 44 -11.03 -18.38 11.32
CA PRO A 44 -11.35 -17.20 12.12
C PRO A 44 -10.18 -16.66 12.95
N ARG A 45 -9.33 -17.55 13.47
CA ARG A 45 -8.11 -17.17 14.22
C ARG A 45 -7.13 -16.44 13.32
N LEU A 46 -6.90 -16.96 12.11
CA LEU A 46 -6.03 -16.34 11.14
C LEU A 46 -6.58 -14.98 10.67
N GLU A 47 -7.90 -14.87 10.45
CA GLU A 47 -8.57 -13.61 10.17
C GLU A 47 -8.41 -12.59 11.31
N ALA A 48 -8.56 -13.01 12.57
CA ALA A 48 -8.27 -12.17 13.72
C ALA A 48 -6.81 -11.69 13.72
N LEU A 49 -5.87 -12.59 13.43
CA LEU A 49 -4.46 -12.23 13.32
C LEU A 49 -4.18 -11.22 12.19
N THR A 50 -4.87 -11.31 11.04
CA THR A 50 -4.71 -10.29 9.99
C THR A 50 -5.09 -8.89 10.47
N LEU A 51 -6.18 -8.75 11.23
CA LEU A 51 -6.61 -7.47 11.79
C LEU A 51 -5.69 -6.97 12.91
N ILE A 52 -5.16 -7.89 13.73
CA ILE A 52 -4.13 -7.55 14.73
C ILE A 52 -2.89 -6.99 14.03
N CYS A 53 -2.42 -7.62 12.96
CA CYS A 53 -1.27 -7.13 12.19
C CYS A 53 -1.51 -5.72 11.63
N GLU A 54 -2.67 -5.49 11.01
CA GLU A 54 -3.02 -4.15 10.49
C GLU A 54 -3.10 -3.10 11.60
N ALA A 55 -3.71 -3.42 12.73
CA ALA A 55 -3.81 -2.51 13.86
C ALA A 55 -2.43 -2.16 14.46
N LEU A 56 -1.52 -3.14 14.56
CA LEU A 56 -0.16 -2.91 15.05
C LEU A 56 0.70 -2.11 14.06
N ILE A 57 0.58 -2.37 12.75
CA ILE A 57 1.28 -1.59 11.71
C ILE A 57 0.79 -0.13 11.69
N HIS A 58 -0.52 0.06 11.88
CA HIS A 58 -1.14 1.37 11.76
C HIS A 58 -1.19 2.16 13.07
N GLY A 59 -0.97 1.51 14.21
CA GLY A 59 -0.86 2.13 15.52
C GLY A 59 0.45 2.88 15.75
N PRO A 60 0.70 3.28 17.02
CA PRO A 60 1.96 3.92 17.42
C PRO A 60 3.16 2.99 17.15
N PRO A 61 4.25 3.50 16.58
CA PRO A 61 5.43 2.68 16.28
C PRO A 61 6.03 2.15 17.57
N SER A 62 6.31 0.85 17.61
CA SER A 62 6.90 0.18 18.77
C SER A 62 7.62 -1.09 18.33
N VAL A 63 8.92 -1.14 18.58
CA VAL A 63 9.77 -2.30 18.28
C VAL A 63 9.22 -3.58 18.95
N ALA A 64 8.67 -3.45 20.16
CA ALA A 64 8.06 -4.57 20.88
C ALA A 64 6.82 -5.11 20.14
N SER A 65 5.97 -4.21 19.63
CA SER A 65 4.80 -4.56 18.83
C SER A 65 5.19 -5.21 17.51
N SER A 66 6.20 -4.67 16.84
CA SER A 66 6.77 -5.23 15.60
C SER A 66 7.30 -6.65 15.81
N ASN A 67 8.10 -6.88 16.85
CA ASN A 67 8.64 -8.22 17.16
C ASN A 67 7.53 -9.20 17.56
N ARG A 68 6.53 -8.75 18.34
CA ARG A 68 5.36 -9.56 18.68
C ARG A 68 4.61 -10.00 17.42
N MET A 69 4.38 -9.08 16.49
CA MET A 69 3.69 -9.39 15.23
C MET A 69 4.44 -10.44 14.42
N LEU A 70 5.76 -10.30 14.25
CA LEU A 70 6.57 -11.26 13.51
C LEU A 70 6.53 -12.66 14.15
N THR A 71 6.59 -12.75 15.48
CA THR A 71 6.46 -14.01 16.21
C THR A 71 5.09 -14.67 15.97
N LEU A 72 4.01 -13.90 16.06
CA LEU A 72 2.65 -14.40 15.82
C LEU A 72 2.49 -14.91 14.38
N ILE A 73 2.93 -14.14 13.38
CA ILE A 73 2.89 -14.56 11.98
C ILE A 73 3.65 -15.87 11.80
N ARG A 74 4.90 -15.95 12.27
CA ARG A 74 5.73 -17.16 12.14
C ARG A 74 5.06 -18.38 12.75
N SER A 75 4.39 -18.22 13.90
CA SER A 75 3.69 -19.32 14.58
C SER A 75 2.46 -19.85 13.80
N GLU A 76 1.88 -19.03 12.93
CA GLU A 76 0.65 -19.36 12.19
C GLU A 76 0.87 -19.62 10.69
N LEU A 77 2.08 -19.41 10.16
CA LEU A 77 2.39 -19.59 8.73
C LEU A 77 2.02 -20.98 8.21
N ALA A 78 2.25 -22.05 8.99
CA ALA A 78 1.91 -23.41 8.59
C ALA A 78 0.39 -23.59 8.44
N ASN A 79 -0.39 -23.05 9.38
CA ASN A 79 -1.85 -23.11 9.36
C ASN A 79 -2.44 -22.26 8.23
N ALA A 80 -1.78 -21.15 7.90
CA ALA A 80 -2.21 -20.25 6.83
C ALA A 80 -2.06 -20.85 5.43
N LYS A 81 -1.21 -21.87 5.21
CA LYS A 81 -1.00 -22.47 3.88
C LYS A 81 -2.30 -22.97 3.22
N ALA A 82 -3.26 -23.44 4.01
CA ALA A 82 -4.57 -23.88 3.51
C ALA A 82 -5.47 -22.72 3.04
N PHE A 83 -5.09 -21.47 3.34
CA PHE A 83 -5.84 -20.25 3.06
C PHE A 83 -4.95 -19.27 2.26
N PRO A 84 -4.78 -19.46 0.94
CA PRO A 84 -3.78 -18.74 0.13
C PRO A 84 -3.83 -17.21 0.25
N THR A 85 -5.03 -16.63 0.36
CA THR A 85 -5.21 -15.19 0.54
C THR A 85 -4.64 -14.70 1.88
N ILE A 86 -4.91 -15.41 2.98
CA ILE A 86 -4.38 -15.04 4.30
C ILE A 86 -2.87 -15.29 4.33
N TYR A 87 -2.42 -16.37 3.71
CA TYR A 87 -1.00 -16.70 3.60
C TYR A 87 -0.21 -15.60 2.90
N ALA A 88 -0.72 -15.11 1.75
CA ALA A 88 -0.11 -13.98 1.05
C ALA A 88 -0.11 -12.70 1.91
N LYS A 89 -1.22 -12.39 2.60
CA LYS A 89 -1.29 -11.25 3.52
C LYS A 89 -0.23 -11.29 4.61
N PHE A 90 0.01 -12.46 5.21
CA PHE A 90 1.06 -12.63 6.22
C PHE A 90 2.45 -12.31 5.69
N PHE A 91 2.77 -12.71 4.45
CA PHE A 91 4.02 -12.28 3.82
C PHE A 91 4.08 -10.76 3.65
N PHE A 92 3.01 -10.11 3.16
CA PHE A 92 3.01 -8.65 3.03
C PHE A 92 3.18 -7.93 4.37
N TYR A 93 2.48 -8.35 5.43
CA TYR A 93 2.66 -7.74 6.76
C TYR A 93 4.07 -7.97 7.30
N TYR A 94 4.61 -9.18 7.12
CA TYR A 94 5.96 -9.51 7.54
C TYR A 94 7.01 -8.65 6.82
N ILE A 95 6.86 -8.47 5.51
CA ILE A 95 7.73 -7.60 4.69
C ILE A 95 7.60 -6.14 5.14
N GLU A 96 6.37 -5.62 5.30
CA GLU A 96 6.10 -4.24 5.71
C GLU A 96 6.72 -3.93 7.07
N VAL A 97 6.57 -4.80 8.08
CA VAL A 97 7.15 -4.55 9.41
C VAL A 97 8.66 -4.61 9.43
N ASN A 98 9.28 -5.54 8.70
CA ASN A 98 10.75 -5.52 8.58
C ASN A 98 11.23 -4.24 7.86
N THR A 99 10.48 -3.80 6.85
CA THR A 99 10.77 -2.55 6.12
C THR A 99 10.63 -1.30 7.00
N ILE A 100 9.58 -1.23 7.84
CA ILE A 100 9.35 -0.11 8.78
C ILE A 100 10.48 -0.03 9.82
N GLU A 101 10.91 -1.19 10.35
CA GLU A 101 11.97 -1.28 11.36
C GLU A 101 13.38 -1.17 10.77
N GLY A 102 13.53 -0.98 9.46
CA GLY A 102 14.82 -0.85 8.79
C GLY A 102 15.62 -2.15 8.66
N ARG A 103 14.97 -3.32 8.85
CA ARG A 103 15.57 -4.65 8.68
C ARG A 103 15.56 -5.06 7.21
N ALA A 104 16.50 -4.50 6.44
CA ALA A 104 16.59 -4.66 4.99
C ALA A 104 16.70 -6.14 4.57
N ASP A 105 17.63 -6.87 5.17
CA ASP A 105 17.93 -8.26 4.81
C ASP A 105 16.72 -9.16 5.06
N ASP A 106 16.09 -9.05 6.23
CA ASP A 106 14.88 -9.81 6.58
C ASP A 106 13.71 -9.52 5.62
N ALA A 107 13.53 -8.25 5.23
CA ALA A 107 12.46 -7.84 4.31
C ALA A 107 12.69 -8.39 2.89
N LEU A 108 13.93 -8.30 2.39
CA LEU A 108 14.31 -8.79 1.07
C LEU A 108 14.30 -10.32 0.98
N GLU A 109 14.77 -11.00 2.03
CA GLU A 109 14.68 -12.46 2.14
C GLU A 109 13.21 -12.90 2.13
N ALA A 110 12.36 -12.26 2.92
CA ALA A 110 10.93 -12.57 2.93
C ALA A 110 10.26 -12.35 1.55
N CYS A 111 10.64 -11.30 0.82
CA CYS A 111 10.18 -11.11 -0.56
C CYS A 111 10.63 -12.26 -1.47
N GLN A 112 11.90 -12.69 -1.36
CA GLN A 112 12.44 -13.76 -2.18
C GLN A 112 11.75 -15.10 -1.88
N VAL A 113 11.51 -15.41 -0.61
CA VAL A 113 10.75 -16.59 -0.18
C VAL A 113 9.33 -16.55 -0.73
N ALA A 114 8.64 -15.41 -0.64
CA ALA A 114 7.29 -15.27 -1.18
C ALA A 114 7.27 -15.49 -2.71
N VAL A 115 8.22 -14.93 -3.45
CA VAL A 115 8.34 -15.15 -4.91
C VAL A 115 8.53 -16.64 -5.24
N GLN A 116 9.29 -17.38 -4.44
CA GLN A 116 9.45 -18.83 -4.63
C GLN A 116 8.21 -19.64 -4.23
N GLN A 117 7.50 -19.20 -3.20
CA GLN A 117 6.33 -19.88 -2.68
C GLN A 117 5.10 -19.76 -3.58
N PHE A 118 5.01 -18.68 -4.36
CA PHE A 118 3.90 -18.39 -5.28
C PHE A 118 4.34 -18.47 -6.75
N VAL A 119 5.20 -19.42 -7.12
CA VAL A 119 5.62 -19.61 -8.54
C VAL A 119 4.45 -20.04 -9.42
N ASP A 120 3.56 -20.89 -8.89
CA ASP A 120 2.40 -21.42 -9.62
C ASP A 120 1.21 -20.43 -9.69
N ASP A 121 1.28 -19.32 -8.94
CA ASP A 121 0.33 -18.21 -9.02
C ASP A 121 1.03 -16.97 -9.61
N PRO A 122 1.01 -16.79 -10.95
CA PRO A 122 1.78 -15.73 -11.59
C PRO A 122 1.31 -14.33 -11.20
N VAL A 123 0.05 -14.17 -10.75
CA VAL A 123 -0.49 -12.87 -10.32
C VAL A 123 0.10 -12.50 -8.95
N LEU A 124 0.02 -13.39 -7.97
CA LEU A 124 0.65 -13.16 -6.66
C LEU A 124 2.17 -13.05 -6.76
N ASN A 125 2.79 -13.86 -7.63
CA ASN A 125 4.22 -13.78 -7.92
C ASN A 125 4.64 -12.35 -8.31
N LEU A 126 3.89 -11.76 -9.25
CA LEU A 126 4.14 -10.41 -9.74
C LEU A 126 3.94 -9.35 -8.65
N TYR A 127 2.93 -9.48 -7.79
CA TYR A 127 2.77 -8.58 -6.64
C TYR A 127 3.99 -8.61 -5.71
N PHE A 128 4.53 -9.79 -5.41
CA PHE A 128 5.73 -9.91 -4.57
C PHE A 128 7.00 -9.38 -5.25
N ARG A 129 7.16 -9.56 -6.56
CA ARG A 129 8.28 -8.97 -7.32
C ARG A 129 8.23 -7.44 -7.33
N LEU A 130 7.05 -6.87 -7.58
CA LEU A 130 6.86 -5.41 -7.51
C LEU A 130 7.11 -4.87 -6.10
N THR A 131 6.67 -5.59 -5.08
CA THR A 131 6.91 -5.25 -3.67
C THR A 131 8.40 -5.30 -3.34
N LYS A 132 9.12 -6.33 -3.79
CA LYS A 132 10.58 -6.44 -3.63
C LYS A 132 11.29 -5.21 -4.17
N ASN A 133 10.92 -4.72 -5.36
CA ASN A 133 11.51 -3.51 -5.95
C ASN A 133 11.27 -2.26 -5.07
N MET A 134 10.07 -2.11 -4.50
CA MET A 134 9.77 -1.01 -3.57
C MET A 134 10.59 -1.11 -2.28
N VAL A 135 10.72 -2.31 -1.71
CA VAL A 135 11.51 -2.56 -0.50
C VAL A 135 12.98 -2.25 -0.77
N SER A 136 13.57 -2.78 -1.85
CA SER A 136 14.96 -2.49 -2.22
C SER A 136 15.22 -0.99 -2.31
N ALA A 137 14.35 -0.25 -2.99
CA ALA A 137 14.51 1.19 -3.12
C ALA A 137 14.39 1.92 -1.77
N ARG A 138 13.46 1.49 -0.90
CA ARG A 138 13.23 2.11 0.39
C ARG A 138 14.35 1.85 1.39
N VAL A 139 14.86 0.62 1.48
CA VAL A 139 15.79 0.24 2.55
C VAL A 139 17.24 0.21 2.09
N ALA A 140 17.51 -0.10 0.82
CA ALA A 140 18.88 -0.16 0.28
C ALA A 140 19.24 1.08 -0.58
N GLY A 141 18.27 1.96 -0.88
CA GLY A 141 18.47 3.10 -1.79
C GLY A 141 18.84 2.69 -3.21
N THR A 142 18.77 1.40 -3.53
CA THR A 142 19.07 0.86 -4.85
C THR A 142 17.82 0.89 -5.71
N VAL A 143 17.91 1.57 -6.84
CA VAL A 143 16.81 1.68 -7.80
C VAL A 143 16.81 0.44 -8.68
N CYS A 144 15.66 -0.26 -8.70
CA CYS A 144 15.16 -1.23 -9.69
C CYS A 144 16.21 -1.83 -10.64
N ASP A 145 16.56 -3.10 -10.43
CA ASP A 145 17.41 -3.87 -11.35
C ASP A 145 16.75 -3.94 -12.75
N ASP A 146 17.47 -3.52 -13.79
CA ASP A 146 16.99 -3.54 -15.18
C ASP A 146 16.60 -4.96 -15.61
N SER A 147 17.30 -5.98 -15.11
CA SER A 147 17.01 -7.38 -15.41
C SER A 147 15.67 -7.83 -14.79
N GLU A 148 15.42 -7.48 -13.53
CA GLU A 148 14.16 -7.78 -12.85
C GLU A 148 12.99 -6.99 -13.47
N THR A 149 13.24 -5.76 -13.90
CA THR A 149 12.27 -4.93 -14.63
C THR A 149 11.85 -5.60 -15.94
N MET A 150 12.81 -6.15 -16.69
CA MET A 150 12.55 -6.90 -17.91
C MET A 150 11.75 -8.17 -17.63
N VAL A 151 12.08 -8.91 -16.57
CA VAL A 151 11.35 -10.13 -16.14
C VAL A 151 9.90 -9.79 -15.79
N ILE A 152 9.67 -8.75 -14.97
CA ILE A 152 8.33 -8.30 -14.60
C ILE A 152 7.52 -7.92 -15.84
N GLY A 153 8.11 -7.16 -16.77
CA GLY A 153 7.46 -6.77 -18.02
C GLY A 153 7.05 -7.97 -18.88
N GLN A 154 7.92 -8.97 -19.00
CA GLN A 154 7.61 -10.21 -19.74
C GLN A 154 6.48 -11.00 -19.08
N LEU A 155 6.51 -11.14 -17.75
CA LEU A 155 5.49 -11.87 -16.99
C LEU A 155 4.12 -11.18 -17.09
N ILE A 156 4.06 -9.85 -16.95
CA ILE A 156 2.82 -9.09 -17.10
C ILE A 156 2.20 -9.28 -18.49
N ASN A 157 3.03 -9.32 -19.54
CA ASN A 157 2.56 -9.51 -20.91
C ASN A 157 2.04 -10.92 -21.20
N ARG A 158 2.41 -11.92 -20.37
CA ARG A 158 1.92 -13.31 -20.49
C ARG A 158 0.60 -13.54 -19.75
N LEU A 159 0.19 -12.64 -18.86
CA LEU A 159 -1.10 -12.73 -18.17
C LEU A 159 -2.27 -12.51 -19.15
N ASP A 160 -3.47 -12.91 -18.74
CA ASP A 160 -4.69 -12.55 -19.43
C ASP A 160 -4.88 -11.02 -19.41
N GLN A 161 -4.78 -10.41 -20.59
CA GLN A 161 -4.83 -8.96 -20.76
C GLN A 161 -6.24 -8.38 -20.56
N THR A 162 -7.27 -9.22 -20.54
CA THR A 162 -8.66 -8.82 -20.29
C THR A 162 -9.02 -8.86 -18.80
N SER A 163 -8.18 -9.48 -17.97
CA SER A 163 -8.41 -9.61 -16.53
C SER A 163 -8.20 -8.29 -15.78
N PRO A 164 -9.14 -7.88 -14.89
CA PRO A 164 -8.97 -6.73 -14.02
C PRO A 164 -7.71 -6.82 -13.13
N ALA A 165 -7.31 -8.03 -12.72
CA ALA A 165 -6.10 -8.23 -11.92
C ALA A 165 -4.83 -7.85 -12.69
N THR A 166 -4.79 -8.14 -14.00
CA THR A 166 -3.68 -7.76 -14.88
C THR A 166 -3.62 -6.25 -15.08
N ALA A 167 -4.76 -5.59 -15.28
CA ALA A 167 -4.84 -4.13 -15.33
C ALA A 167 -4.32 -3.48 -14.03
N ASN A 168 -4.70 -4.06 -12.89
CA ASN A 168 -4.25 -3.60 -11.58
C ASN A 168 -2.72 -3.75 -11.41
N LEU A 169 -2.15 -4.87 -11.83
CA LEU A 169 -0.69 -5.11 -11.81
C LEU A 169 0.06 -4.16 -12.73
N LYS A 170 -0.46 -3.85 -13.92
CA LYS A 170 0.13 -2.86 -14.84
C LYS A 170 0.16 -1.47 -14.20
N LEU A 171 -0.92 -1.07 -13.54
CA LEU A 171 -0.97 0.20 -12.81
C LEU A 171 0.04 0.23 -11.68
N PHE A 172 0.16 -0.87 -10.92
CA PHE A 172 1.14 -0.98 -9.86
C PHE A 172 2.57 -0.83 -10.41
N TYR A 173 2.89 -1.59 -11.47
CA TYR A 173 4.18 -1.49 -12.15
C TYR A 173 4.47 -0.06 -12.65
N ILE A 174 3.53 0.59 -13.32
CA ILE A 174 3.69 1.96 -13.83
C ILE A 174 3.92 2.95 -12.69
N CYS A 175 3.19 2.84 -11.58
CA CYS A 175 3.34 3.74 -10.44
C CYS A 175 4.73 3.61 -9.79
N THR A 176 5.18 2.37 -9.58
CA THR A 176 6.49 2.07 -9.02
C THR A 176 7.61 2.57 -9.94
N LEU A 177 7.52 2.29 -11.25
CA LEU A 177 8.48 2.76 -12.24
C LEU A 177 8.51 4.29 -12.31
N LEU A 178 7.36 4.96 -12.29
CA LEU A 178 7.28 6.41 -12.30
C LEU A 178 7.97 7.05 -11.10
N ALA A 179 7.73 6.53 -9.90
CA ALA A 179 8.36 7.02 -8.69
C ALA A 179 9.89 6.95 -8.80
N PHE A 180 10.43 5.84 -9.32
CA PHE A 180 11.86 5.65 -9.53
C PHE A 180 12.46 6.54 -10.61
N MET A 181 11.78 6.67 -11.75
CA MET A 181 12.27 7.54 -12.82
C MET A 181 12.32 9.00 -12.38
N LEU A 182 11.33 9.45 -11.60
CA LEU A 182 11.30 10.83 -11.11
C LEU A 182 12.31 11.05 -9.98
N SER A 183 12.53 10.08 -9.09
CA SER A 183 13.59 10.19 -8.06
C SER A 183 14.99 10.28 -8.69
N ASP A 184 15.22 9.62 -9.82
CA ASP A 184 16.47 9.68 -10.60
C ASP A 184 16.54 10.88 -11.56
N GLY A 185 15.55 11.78 -11.53
CA GLY A 185 15.52 12.97 -12.39
C GLY A 185 15.26 12.69 -13.88
N LYS A 186 14.84 11.47 -14.27
CA LYS A 186 14.53 11.04 -15.65
C LYS A 186 13.20 11.59 -16.16
N THR A 187 13.03 12.92 -16.12
CA THR A 187 11.80 13.65 -16.48
C THR A 187 11.36 13.54 -17.93
N ARG A 188 12.27 13.23 -18.87
CA ARG A 188 11.91 13.03 -20.28
C ARG A 188 11.27 11.67 -20.49
N SER A 189 11.93 10.63 -19.99
CA SER A 189 11.48 9.24 -20.13
C SER A 189 10.22 8.96 -19.31
N SER A 190 10.01 9.65 -18.19
CA SER A 190 8.80 9.47 -17.35
C SER A 190 7.50 9.98 -18.00
N ARG A 191 7.57 10.87 -19.01
CA ARG A 191 6.37 11.53 -19.58
C ARG A 191 5.37 10.55 -20.17
N GLN A 192 5.85 9.52 -20.86
CA GLN A 192 4.98 8.53 -21.47
C GLN A 192 4.20 7.77 -20.40
N HIS A 193 4.91 7.26 -19.38
CA HIS A 193 4.30 6.57 -18.26
C HIS A 193 3.33 7.46 -17.47
N LEU A 194 3.66 8.73 -17.28
CA LEU A 194 2.79 9.69 -16.57
C LEU A 194 1.50 9.95 -17.35
N ARG A 195 1.57 10.07 -18.68
CA ARG A 195 0.39 10.20 -19.54
C ARG A 195 -0.48 8.95 -19.48
N THR A 196 0.13 7.76 -19.52
CA THR A 196 -0.58 6.49 -19.37
C THR A 196 -1.31 6.46 -18.03
N LEU A 197 -0.62 6.74 -16.91
CA LEU A 197 -1.24 6.78 -15.59
C LEU A 197 -2.42 7.76 -15.52
N GLN A 198 -2.26 8.97 -16.05
CA GLN A 198 -3.33 9.98 -16.07
C GLN A 198 -4.55 9.52 -16.89
N SER A 199 -4.32 8.87 -18.03
CA SER A 199 -5.38 8.32 -18.88
C SER A 199 -6.16 7.21 -18.15
N GLU A 200 -5.45 6.28 -17.53
CA GLU A 200 -6.06 5.17 -16.79
C GLU A 200 -6.87 5.68 -15.59
N VAL A 201 -6.34 6.62 -14.81
CA VAL A 201 -7.05 7.24 -13.69
C VAL A 201 -8.32 7.95 -14.16
N GLN A 202 -8.28 8.65 -15.29
CA GLN A 202 -9.46 9.30 -15.86
C GLN A 202 -10.51 8.28 -16.32
N ALA A 203 -10.10 7.16 -16.90
CA ALA A 203 -11.00 6.07 -17.27
C ALA A 203 -11.68 5.47 -16.01
N LEU A 204 -10.89 5.14 -14.98
CA LEU A 204 -11.38 4.63 -13.70
C LEU A 204 -12.36 5.58 -13.01
N SER A 205 -12.19 6.89 -13.16
CA SER A 205 -13.11 7.88 -12.60
C SER A 205 -14.45 7.96 -13.33
N LYS A 206 -14.52 7.59 -14.62
CA LYS A 206 -15.76 7.64 -15.42
C LYS A 206 -16.63 6.40 -15.22
N ASP A 207 -16.00 5.24 -15.07
CA ASP A 207 -16.72 3.97 -15.00
C ASP A 207 -17.37 3.72 -13.63
N GLY A 208 -17.08 4.53 -12.61
CA GLY A 208 -17.78 4.54 -11.31
C GLY A 208 -17.58 3.30 -10.43
N THR A 209 -17.11 2.20 -10.99
CA THR A 209 -16.84 0.93 -10.31
C THR A 209 -15.43 0.46 -10.64
N CYS A 210 -14.49 0.65 -9.72
CA CYS A 210 -13.21 -0.04 -9.78
C CYS A 210 -13.43 -1.44 -9.21
N VAL A 211 -13.72 -2.41 -10.08
CA VAL A 211 -13.72 -3.82 -9.68
C VAL A 211 -12.26 -4.23 -9.53
N GLN A 212 -11.68 -3.99 -8.35
CA GLN A 212 -10.36 -4.51 -8.01
C GLN A 212 -10.50 -6.00 -7.70
N MET A 213 -10.10 -6.85 -8.65
CA MET A 213 -9.91 -8.27 -8.41
C MET A 213 -8.44 -8.52 -8.04
N GLY A 214 -8.21 -9.33 -7.01
CA GLY A 214 -6.87 -9.63 -6.47
C GLY A 214 -6.51 -8.75 -5.27
N ILE A 215 -5.23 -8.41 -5.12
CA ILE A 215 -4.76 -7.57 -4.00
C ILE A 215 -5.12 -6.11 -4.30
N ARG A 216 -5.96 -5.54 -3.44
CA ARG A 216 -6.26 -4.12 -3.39
C ARG A 216 -5.08 -3.38 -2.75
N TRP A 217 -4.32 -2.65 -3.56
CA TRP A 217 -3.14 -1.89 -3.11
C TRP A 217 -3.39 -0.37 -3.13
N MET A 218 -4.15 0.15 -4.10
CA MET A 218 -4.64 1.53 -4.12
C MET A 218 -5.96 1.65 -4.86
N ASP A 219 -6.94 2.33 -4.27
CA ASP A 219 -8.21 2.67 -4.93
C ASP A 219 -8.10 3.83 -5.92
N THR A 220 -9.20 4.12 -6.61
CA THR A 220 -9.34 5.24 -7.54
C THR A 220 -8.88 6.57 -6.95
N VAL A 221 -9.25 6.88 -5.71
CA VAL A 221 -8.90 8.15 -5.07
C VAL A 221 -7.40 8.23 -4.71
N PRO A 222 -6.82 7.29 -3.96
CA PRO A 222 -5.37 7.19 -3.78
C PRO A 222 -4.58 7.26 -5.10
N LEU A 223 -5.00 6.54 -6.15
CA LEU A 223 -4.37 6.59 -7.47
C LEU A 223 -4.45 7.97 -8.12
N THR A 224 -5.58 8.66 -7.98
CA THR A 224 -5.75 10.03 -8.49
C THR A 224 -4.81 10.99 -7.78
N VAL A 225 -4.71 10.89 -6.46
CA VAL A 225 -3.81 11.70 -5.64
C VAL A 225 -2.36 11.42 -6.02
N PHE A 226 -1.98 10.14 -6.19
CA PHE A 226 -0.66 9.74 -6.64
C PHE A 226 -0.31 10.30 -8.03
N ALA A 227 -1.24 10.21 -8.99
CA ALA A 227 -1.03 10.78 -10.33
C ALA A 227 -0.84 12.31 -10.29
N CYS A 228 -1.57 13.01 -9.42
CA CYS A 228 -1.37 14.45 -9.20
C CYS A 228 0.01 14.72 -8.59
N LEU A 229 0.41 13.96 -7.56
CA LEU A 229 1.73 14.09 -6.93
C LEU A 229 2.87 13.88 -7.94
N MET A 230 2.84 12.81 -8.74
CA MET A 230 3.85 12.58 -9.79
C MET A 230 3.85 13.70 -10.85
N THR A 231 2.69 14.29 -11.14
CA THR A 231 2.59 15.44 -12.04
C THR A 231 3.24 16.69 -11.44
N ILE A 232 3.05 16.94 -10.15
CA ILE A 232 3.67 18.05 -9.42
C ILE A 232 5.18 17.85 -9.38
N VAL A 233 5.67 16.66 -9.02
CA VAL A 233 7.11 16.35 -9.03
C VAL A 233 7.71 16.58 -10.41
N ASN A 234 7.11 16.04 -11.47
CA ASN A 234 7.59 16.28 -12.83
C ASN A 234 7.54 17.76 -13.23
N SER A 235 6.53 18.52 -12.78
CA SER A 235 6.40 19.96 -13.08
C SER A 235 7.43 20.79 -12.32
N ALA A 236 7.69 20.43 -11.06
CA ALA A 236 8.73 21.03 -10.22
C ALA A 236 10.12 20.89 -10.86
N LEU A 237 10.45 19.68 -11.32
CA LEU A 237 11.71 19.40 -12.03
C LEU A 237 11.83 20.12 -13.39
N GLN A 238 10.71 20.59 -13.95
CA GLN A 238 10.67 21.37 -15.20
C GLN A 238 10.48 22.87 -14.95
N CYS A 239 10.53 23.32 -13.68
CA CYS A 239 10.25 24.70 -13.27
C CYS A 239 8.89 25.23 -13.75
N ASN A 240 7.89 24.37 -13.88
CA ASN A 240 6.54 24.75 -14.29
C ASN A 240 5.62 24.90 -13.08
N TYR A 241 5.70 26.08 -12.44
CA TYR A 241 4.95 26.40 -11.23
C TYR A 241 3.43 26.34 -11.43
N GLU A 242 2.91 26.97 -12.48
CA GLU A 242 1.46 27.06 -12.73
C GLU A 242 0.82 25.66 -12.84
N ARG A 243 1.51 24.74 -13.53
CA ARG A 243 1.06 23.35 -13.64
C ARG A 243 1.10 22.65 -12.29
N ALA A 244 2.16 22.82 -11.50
CA ALA A 244 2.25 22.24 -10.16
C ALA A 244 1.10 22.73 -9.27
N ALA A 245 0.86 24.04 -9.21
CA ALA A 245 -0.21 24.65 -8.42
C ALA A 245 -1.60 24.12 -8.82
N LYS A 246 -1.88 24.02 -10.12
CA LYS A 246 -3.16 23.47 -10.62
C LYS A 246 -3.41 22.04 -10.12
N TYR A 247 -2.42 21.16 -10.25
CA TYR A 247 -2.57 19.76 -9.82
C TYR A 247 -2.59 19.61 -8.30
N TYR A 248 -1.94 20.52 -7.56
CA TYR A 248 -2.02 20.56 -6.10
C TYR A 248 -3.46 20.84 -5.64
N THR A 249 -4.12 21.86 -6.21
CA THR A 249 -5.52 22.16 -5.88
C THR A 249 -6.46 20.98 -6.17
N ILE A 250 -6.26 20.29 -7.30
CA ILE A 250 -7.03 19.09 -7.66
C ILE A 250 -6.82 18.00 -6.61
N ALA A 251 -5.57 17.70 -6.25
CA ALA A 251 -5.24 16.65 -5.30
C ALA A 251 -5.83 16.92 -3.90
N VAL A 252 -5.70 18.16 -3.40
CA VAL A 252 -6.23 18.58 -2.10
C VAL A 252 -7.74 18.37 -2.04
N ARG A 253 -8.47 18.73 -3.11
CA ARG A 253 -9.92 18.50 -3.18
C ARG A 253 -10.27 17.01 -3.08
N HIS A 254 -9.59 16.14 -3.84
CA HIS A 254 -9.81 14.71 -3.75
C HIS A 254 -9.53 14.13 -2.36
N ILE A 255 -8.50 14.63 -1.67
CA ILE A 255 -8.16 14.23 -0.30
C ILE A 255 -9.24 14.67 0.69
N GLN A 256 -9.74 15.91 0.58
CA GLN A 256 -10.83 16.42 1.42
C GLN A 256 -12.11 15.60 1.24
N ASP A 257 -12.49 15.32 0.00
CA ASP A 257 -13.65 14.49 -0.33
C ASP A 257 -13.48 13.06 0.21
N TYR A 258 -12.26 12.50 0.15
CA TYR A 258 -11.96 11.19 0.72
C TYR A 258 -12.14 11.16 2.24
N ASN A 259 -11.55 12.13 2.95
CA ASN A 259 -11.65 12.21 4.41
C ASN A 259 -13.10 12.41 4.88
N ALA A 260 -13.87 13.24 4.16
CA ALA A 260 -15.28 13.44 4.46
C ALA A 260 -16.14 12.17 4.26
N ARG A 261 -15.75 11.29 3.32
CA ARG A 261 -16.39 9.97 3.17
C ARG A 261 -15.91 8.99 4.23
N ALA A 262 -14.62 9.01 4.57
CA ALA A 262 -14.03 8.10 5.53
C ALA A 262 -14.52 8.33 6.96
N SER A 263 -14.96 9.55 7.31
CA SER A 263 -15.60 9.81 8.60
C SER A 263 -17.04 9.29 8.70
N ARG A 264 -17.66 8.96 7.56
CA ARG A 264 -19.07 8.52 7.50
C ARG A 264 -19.24 7.04 7.17
N ASN A 265 -18.22 6.40 6.61
CA ASN A 265 -18.24 5.02 6.13
C ASN A 265 -17.02 4.26 6.64
N PRO A 266 -17.15 2.95 6.90
CA PRO A 266 -16.02 2.13 7.29
C PRO A 266 -14.92 2.20 6.22
N CYS A 267 -13.70 2.49 6.64
CA CYS A 267 -12.54 2.61 5.77
C CYS A 267 -11.39 1.76 6.29
N GLU A 268 -10.63 1.19 5.37
CA GLU A 268 -9.40 0.50 5.70
C GLU A 268 -8.33 1.51 6.14
N TYR A 269 -7.81 1.32 7.36
CA TYR A 269 -6.83 2.21 7.97
C TYR A 269 -5.59 2.44 7.10
N GLY A 270 -5.11 1.39 6.43
CA GLY A 270 -3.95 1.48 5.55
C GLY A 270 -4.16 2.45 4.39
N ILE A 271 -5.35 2.44 3.77
CA ILE A 271 -5.69 3.34 2.67
C ILE A 271 -5.84 4.77 3.16
N LEU A 272 -6.53 4.98 4.29
CA LEU A 272 -6.64 6.32 4.88
C LEU A 272 -5.26 6.89 5.20
N ARG A 273 -4.38 6.09 5.83
CA ARG A 273 -3.02 6.51 6.18
C ARG A 273 -2.16 6.76 4.96
N SER A 274 -2.31 5.99 3.87
CA SER A 274 -1.58 6.23 2.62
C SER A 274 -2.00 7.55 1.97
N VAL A 275 -3.29 7.89 1.98
CA VAL A 275 -3.79 9.20 1.53
C VAL A 275 -3.20 10.34 2.36
N GLN A 276 -3.13 10.19 3.68
CA GLN A 276 -2.51 11.21 4.54
C GLN A 276 -0.99 11.35 4.28
N ARG A 277 -0.28 10.24 4.03
CA ARG A 277 1.13 10.28 3.63
C ARG A 277 1.33 11.00 2.30
N MET A 278 0.48 10.74 1.32
CA MET A 278 0.52 11.46 0.05
C MET A 278 0.19 12.95 0.21
N ARG A 279 -0.71 13.31 1.12
CA ARG A 279 -0.97 14.72 1.46
C ARG A 279 0.29 15.42 1.98
N MET A 280 1.02 14.79 2.91
CA MET A 280 2.29 15.36 3.39
C MET A 280 3.28 15.57 2.25
N ALA A 281 3.47 14.56 1.39
CA ALA A 281 4.34 14.68 0.23
C ALA A 281 3.89 15.78 -0.76
N LEU A 282 2.58 15.97 -0.96
CA LEU A 282 2.03 17.06 -1.78
C LEU A 282 2.37 18.43 -1.19
N ASN A 283 2.18 18.60 0.11
CA ASN A 283 2.49 19.84 0.82
C ASN A 283 3.99 20.17 0.73
N GLU A 284 4.86 19.18 0.98
CA GLU A 284 6.31 19.32 0.84
C GLU A 284 6.72 19.72 -0.58
N MET A 285 6.19 19.03 -1.60
CA MET A 285 6.49 19.35 -2.99
C MET A 285 5.98 20.73 -3.41
N MET A 286 4.81 21.14 -2.91
CA MET A 286 4.27 22.47 -3.20
C MET A 286 5.07 23.57 -2.49
N ALA A 287 5.52 23.33 -1.24
CA ALA A 287 6.43 24.21 -0.54
C ALA A 287 7.75 24.39 -1.31
N LEU A 288 8.33 23.30 -1.84
CA LEU A 288 9.51 23.36 -2.72
C LEU A 288 9.24 24.18 -3.98
N CYS A 289 8.09 23.98 -4.64
CA CYS A 289 7.71 24.78 -5.81
C CYS A 289 7.58 26.26 -5.49
N ASN A 290 6.98 26.60 -4.34
CA ASN A 290 6.85 27.99 -3.86
C ASN A 290 8.22 28.63 -3.61
N ILE A 291 9.16 27.90 -2.99
CA ILE A 291 10.53 28.38 -2.79
C ILE A 291 11.23 28.63 -4.14
N MET A 292 11.15 27.68 -5.08
CA MET A 292 11.75 27.83 -6.42
C MET A 292 11.14 28.99 -7.23
N ALA A 293 9.86 29.29 -7.00
CA ALA A 293 9.16 30.41 -7.61
C ALA A 293 9.38 31.76 -6.89
N CYS A 294 10.27 31.81 -5.87
CA CYS A 294 10.53 33.00 -5.05
C CYS A 294 9.30 33.48 -4.24
N HIS A 295 8.43 32.56 -3.82
CA HIS A 295 7.27 32.81 -2.96
C HIS A 295 7.43 32.14 -1.58
N PRO A 296 8.45 32.48 -0.77
CA PRO A 296 8.75 31.78 0.48
C PRO A 296 7.66 31.91 1.54
N SER A 297 6.87 33.00 1.55
CA SER A 297 5.73 33.14 2.45
C SER A 297 4.68 32.04 2.22
N MET A 298 4.37 31.74 0.96
CA MET A 298 3.43 30.68 0.59
C MET A 298 3.95 29.26 0.88
N ALA A 299 5.25 29.10 1.15
CA ALA A 299 5.80 27.79 1.53
C ALA A 299 5.52 27.44 3.00
N MET A 300 5.32 28.45 3.86
CA MET A 300 5.07 28.27 5.29
C MET A 300 3.58 28.06 5.62
N ASP A 301 2.69 28.35 4.68
CA ASP A 301 1.23 28.33 4.88
C ASP A 301 0.56 26.99 4.47
N ASN A 302 1.31 26.02 3.91
CA ASN A 302 0.81 24.73 3.42
C ASN A 302 0.90 23.59 4.44
#